data_AF-A0A2T4UAM6-F1
#
_entry.id   AF-A0A2T4UAM6-F1
#
_cell.length_a   1.000
_cell.length_b   1.000
_cell.length_c   1.000
_cell.angle_alpha   90.00
_cell.angle_beta   90.00
_cell.angle_gamma   90.00
#
_symmetry.space_group_name_H-M   'P 1'
#
loop_
_entity.id
_entity.type
_entity.pdbx_description
1 polymer ?
#
loop_
_entity_poly.entity_id
_entity_poly.type
_entity_poly.pdbx_seq_one_letter_code
_entity_poly.pdbx_strand_id
1 'polypeptide(L)'
;MERIRVLIAKPGLDGHDRGALVISQALRDAGMEVIYTGLRQSAEQIVRAAVQEDVDVIGLSSLSGAHNVLFPAVVKQLKEEEAEDILVIGGGVIPVYDIARLEEAGVEKIFTPGTPTGLIASYIEESVKARRGEETRLFQKPRGVDHIGIAVTSIDEAASFYRSHFQLDIQDVVEVPEQGVRVAFLPLGSVTLELLEPLGENSPVQKFIDKKGPGLHHLAIAVEDLQDRLTQMKRSGVQLIDEEPKTGAQGHPIAFLHPKSTHGSLLELVERKDESADGHV
;
A
#
# COMPACT_ATOMS: atom_id res chain seq x y z
N MET A 1 22.35 -1.43 5.55
CA MET A 1 21.75 -0.61 4.49
C MET A 1 21.96 0.84 4.87
N GLU A 2 22.45 1.65 3.94
CA GLU A 2 22.71 3.06 4.21
C GLU A 2 21.40 3.82 4.33
N ARG A 3 21.28 4.65 5.38
CA ARG A 3 20.01 5.32 5.72
C ARG A 3 19.70 6.36 4.63
N ILE A 4 18.45 6.41 4.17
CA ILE A 4 18.04 7.41 3.16
C ILE A 4 18.10 8.80 3.78
N ARG A 5 18.80 9.72 3.11
CA ARG A 5 18.98 11.11 3.53
C ARG A 5 18.11 12.03 2.69
N VAL A 6 17.25 12.82 3.33
CA VAL A 6 16.29 13.70 2.67
C VAL A 6 16.51 15.13 3.15
N LEU A 7 16.79 16.03 2.21
CA LEU A 7 16.79 17.47 2.44
C LEU A 7 15.40 18.05 2.15
N ILE A 8 14.75 18.61 3.16
CA ILE A 8 13.48 19.34 3.00
C ILE A 8 13.79 20.84 2.94
N ALA A 9 13.41 21.46 1.83
CA ALA A 9 13.64 22.87 1.58
C ALA A 9 12.39 23.62 1.17
N LYS A 10 12.45 24.94 1.39
CA LYS A 10 11.38 25.85 1.05
C LYS A 10 11.94 27.04 0.26
N PRO A 11 11.84 26.99 -1.08
CA PRO A 11 12.51 27.97 -1.92
C PRO A 11 11.82 29.33 -1.93
N GLY A 12 12.59 30.38 -2.21
CA GLY A 12 12.07 31.72 -2.50
C GLY A 12 11.69 32.52 -1.24
N LEU A 13 10.53 33.18 -1.24
CA LEU A 13 10.07 34.01 -0.10
C LEU A 13 8.94 33.37 0.70
N ASP A 14 8.66 32.09 0.46
CA ASP A 14 7.54 31.39 1.07
C ASP A 14 7.78 31.12 2.57
N GLY A 15 6.95 31.74 3.42
CA GLY A 15 7.03 31.66 4.88
C GLY A 15 6.27 30.50 5.52
N HIS A 16 5.58 29.65 4.75
CA HIS A 16 4.68 28.62 5.28
C HIS A 16 5.39 27.27 5.55
N ASP A 17 5.97 27.09 6.73
CA ASP A 17 6.76 25.90 7.08
C ASP A 17 5.94 24.68 7.54
N ARG A 18 4.70 24.85 8.01
CA ARG A 18 3.94 23.76 8.65
C ARG A 18 3.90 22.46 7.84
N GLY A 19 3.67 22.54 6.52
CA GLY A 19 3.67 21.36 5.66
C GLY A 19 5.04 20.69 5.62
N ALA A 20 6.11 21.47 5.42
CA ALA A 20 7.48 20.98 5.40
C ALA A 20 7.88 20.32 6.74
N LEU A 21 7.47 20.89 7.87
CA LEU A 21 7.74 20.34 9.21
C LEU A 21 7.00 19.02 9.46
N VAL A 22 5.73 18.92 9.04
CA VAL A 22 4.95 17.67 9.15
C VAL A 22 5.57 16.56 8.32
N ILE A 23 5.95 16.85 7.07
CA ILE A 23 6.64 15.87 6.21
C ILE A 23 7.98 15.50 6.83
N SER A 24 8.75 16.48 7.33
CA SER A 24 10.05 16.21 7.95
C SER A 24 9.93 15.25 9.13
N GLN A 25 8.91 15.41 9.98
CA GLN A 25 8.66 14.49 11.09
C GLN A 25 8.25 13.10 10.59
N ALA A 26 7.31 13.03 9.64
CA ALA A 26 6.84 11.75 9.12
C ALA A 26 7.94 10.92 8.45
N LEU A 27 8.87 11.56 7.74
CA LEU A 27 10.01 10.89 7.13
C LEU A 27 11.02 10.39 8.18
N ARG A 28 11.22 11.12 9.28
CA ARG A 28 12.02 10.64 10.43
C ARG A 28 11.36 9.44 11.11
N ASP A 29 10.04 9.48 11.29
CA ASP A 29 9.27 8.36 11.85
C ASP A 29 9.34 7.11 10.95
N ALA A 30 9.51 7.30 9.63
CA ALA A 30 9.77 6.24 8.67
C ALA A 30 11.24 5.74 8.65
N GLY A 31 12.12 6.30 9.49
CA GLY A 31 13.51 5.86 9.64
C GLY A 31 14.52 6.58 8.73
N MET A 32 14.10 7.63 8.01
CA MET A 32 14.98 8.44 7.17
C MET A 32 15.73 9.50 7.99
N GLU A 33 16.92 9.88 7.53
CA GLU A 33 17.63 11.04 8.04
C GLU A 33 17.14 12.30 7.32
N VAL A 34 16.68 13.31 8.07
CA VAL A 34 16.01 14.49 7.49
C VAL A 34 16.69 15.79 7.89
N ILE A 35 17.23 16.48 6.89
CA ILE A 35 17.84 17.80 6.98
C ILE A 35 16.79 18.84 6.57
N TYR A 36 16.44 19.77 7.46
CA TYR A 36 15.53 20.87 7.13
C TYR A 36 16.32 22.16 6.98
N THR A 37 16.32 22.76 5.78
CA THR A 37 17.11 23.97 5.48
C THR A 37 16.53 25.25 6.08
N GLY A 38 15.34 25.19 6.66
CA GLY A 38 14.59 26.37 7.05
C GLY A 38 13.94 27.08 5.86
N LEU A 39 13.44 28.29 6.14
CA LEU A 39 12.70 29.10 5.19
C LEU A 39 13.63 29.88 4.25
N ARG A 40 13.07 30.29 3.12
CA ARG A 40 13.62 31.30 2.22
C ARG A 40 15.00 31.00 1.63
N GLN A 41 15.17 29.78 1.12
CA GLN A 41 16.42 29.38 0.48
C GLN A 41 16.40 29.66 -1.03
N SER A 42 17.53 30.07 -1.60
CA SER A 42 17.71 30.10 -3.05
C SER A 42 17.94 28.70 -3.62
N ALA A 43 17.77 28.51 -4.93
CA ALA A 43 18.06 27.23 -5.57
C ALA A 43 19.53 26.80 -5.36
N GLU A 44 20.46 27.75 -5.49
CA GLU A 44 21.90 27.55 -5.23
C GLU A 44 22.16 27.09 -3.79
N GLN A 45 21.54 27.74 -2.80
CA GLN A 45 21.70 27.35 -1.39
C GLN A 45 21.16 25.94 -1.12
N ILE A 46 20.02 25.60 -1.71
CA ILE A 46 19.40 24.27 -1.58
C ILE A 46 20.31 23.20 -2.16
N VAL A 47 20.76 23.37 -3.41
CA VAL A 47 21.63 22.39 -4.09
C VAL A 47 22.97 22.26 -3.40
N ARG A 48 23.59 23.38 -3.00
CA ARG A 48 24.84 23.34 -2.26
C ARG A 48 24.71 22.57 -0.95
N ALA A 49 23.64 22.81 -0.19
CA ALA A 49 23.38 22.06 1.03
C ALA A 49 23.14 20.58 0.75
N ALA A 50 22.39 20.25 -0.30
CA ALA A 50 22.10 18.86 -0.69
C ALA A 50 23.37 18.07 -1.04
N VAL A 51 24.27 18.67 -1.83
CA VAL A 51 25.56 18.07 -2.21
C VAL A 51 26.49 17.96 -0.99
N GLN A 52 26.56 18.99 -0.15
CA GLN A 52 27.40 18.96 1.05
C GLN A 52 26.95 17.93 2.09
N GLU A 53 25.64 17.75 2.21
CA GLU A 53 25.01 16.79 3.11
C GLU A 53 24.82 15.41 2.48
N ASP A 54 25.31 15.18 1.26
CA ASP A 54 25.26 13.90 0.55
C ASP A 54 23.86 13.25 0.60
N VAL A 55 22.84 14.01 0.18
CA VAL A 55 21.44 13.59 0.30
C VAL A 55 20.98 12.81 -0.92
N ASP A 56 20.13 11.81 -0.70
CA ASP A 56 19.51 11.05 -1.79
C ASP A 56 18.35 11.82 -2.45
N VAL A 57 17.66 12.66 -1.66
CA VAL A 57 16.43 13.35 -2.09
C VAL A 57 16.37 14.79 -1.59
N ILE A 58 15.93 15.70 -2.46
CA ILE A 58 15.47 17.05 -2.13
C ILE A 58 13.95 17.09 -2.22
N GLY A 59 13.28 17.36 -1.10
CA GLY A 59 11.86 17.66 -1.03
C GLY A 59 11.58 19.16 -0.98
N LEU A 60 10.93 19.69 -2.01
CA LEU A 60 10.60 21.10 -2.13
C LEU A 60 9.16 21.38 -1.72
N SER A 61 8.95 22.37 -0.84
CA SER A 61 7.62 22.80 -0.41
C SER A 61 7.23 24.17 -0.98
N SER A 62 6.03 24.31 -1.55
CA SER A 62 5.50 25.58 -2.06
C SER A 62 4.03 25.81 -1.71
N LEU A 63 3.75 26.98 -1.14
CA LEU A 63 2.42 27.56 -0.93
C LEU A 63 2.30 28.96 -1.55
N SER A 64 3.40 29.54 -2.05
CA SER A 64 3.46 30.89 -2.63
C SER A 64 3.02 30.96 -4.10
N GLY A 65 2.75 29.82 -4.74
CA GLY A 65 2.44 29.74 -6.18
C GLY A 65 3.64 29.88 -7.11
N ALA A 66 4.86 30.00 -6.56
CA ALA A 66 6.09 30.16 -7.34
C ALA A 66 6.74 28.83 -7.77
N HIS A 67 6.06 27.70 -7.58
CA HIS A 67 6.58 26.34 -7.88
C HIS A 67 7.05 26.18 -9.33
N ASN A 68 6.32 26.76 -10.29
CA ASN A 68 6.65 26.70 -11.72
C ASN A 68 7.99 27.37 -12.11
N VAL A 69 8.55 28.18 -11.22
CA VAL A 69 9.85 28.83 -11.41
C VAL A 69 10.89 28.23 -10.48
N LEU A 70 10.53 28.08 -9.21
CA LEU A 70 11.48 27.70 -8.16
C LEU A 70 11.88 26.24 -8.20
N PHE A 71 10.96 25.31 -8.52
CA PHE A 71 11.32 23.89 -8.56
C PHE A 71 12.21 23.58 -9.78
N PRO A 72 11.88 24.04 -11.01
CA PRO A 72 12.77 23.87 -12.16
C PRO A 72 14.14 24.53 -11.96
N ALA A 73 14.22 25.64 -11.21
CA ALA A 73 15.50 26.27 -10.90
C ALA A 73 16.41 25.37 -10.05
N VAL A 74 15.85 24.61 -9.09
CA VAL A 74 16.61 23.62 -8.31
C VAL A 74 17.11 22.49 -9.20
N VAL A 75 16.25 21.94 -10.06
CA VAL A 75 16.64 20.87 -11.00
C VAL A 75 17.74 21.35 -11.95
N LYS A 76 17.61 22.56 -12.52
CA LYS A 76 18.63 23.16 -13.37
C LYS A 76 19.97 23.33 -12.64
N GLN A 77 19.93 23.76 -11.37
CA GLN A 77 21.13 23.93 -10.56
C GLN A 77 21.81 22.59 -10.24
N LEU A 78 21.05 21.52 -9.96
CA LEU A 78 21.64 20.18 -9.78
C LEU A 78 22.40 19.73 -11.02
N LYS A 79 21.85 20.00 -12.21
CA LYS A 79 22.52 19.71 -13.47
C LYS A 79 23.81 20.51 -13.68
N GLU A 80 23.82 21.77 -13.27
CA GLU A 80 25.01 22.62 -13.36
C GLU A 80 26.13 22.16 -12.40
N GLU A 81 25.77 21.52 -11.29
CA GLU A 81 26.70 20.95 -10.29
C GLU A 81 26.99 19.46 -10.52
N GLU A 82 26.55 18.88 -11.65
CA GLU A 82 26.72 17.45 -11.98
C GLU A 82 26.14 16.47 -10.92
N ALA A 83 25.07 16.87 -10.22
CA ALA A 83 24.42 16.14 -9.12
C ALA A 83 22.99 15.68 -9.48
N GLU A 84 22.77 15.23 -10.72
CA GLU A 84 21.45 14.77 -11.23
C GLU A 84 21.00 13.42 -10.63
N ASP A 85 21.88 12.75 -9.89
CA ASP A 85 21.58 11.53 -9.13
C ASP A 85 20.66 11.79 -7.93
N ILE A 86 20.69 13.01 -7.36
CA ILE A 86 19.79 13.45 -6.29
C ILE A 86 18.36 13.62 -6.82
N LEU A 87 17.41 12.88 -6.23
CA LEU A 87 15.99 12.96 -6.59
C LEU A 87 15.38 14.28 -6.14
N VAL A 88 14.55 14.90 -6.99
CA VAL A 88 13.76 16.09 -6.61
C VAL A 88 12.29 15.73 -6.55
N ILE A 89 11.67 15.87 -5.39
CA ILE A 89 10.21 15.78 -5.23
C ILE A 89 9.65 17.12 -4.78
N GLY A 90 8.38 17.36 -5.06
CA GLY A 90 7.70 18.60 -4.71
C GLY A 90 6.41 18.37 -3.94
N GLY A 91 5.98 19.37 -3.17
CA GLY A 91 4.68 19.35 -2.53
C GLY A 91 4.17 20.71 -2.09
N GLY A 92 2.89 20.72 -1.71
CA GLY A 92 2.16 21.92 -1.30
C GLY A 92 0.89 22.15 -2.13
N VAL A 93 0.32 23.35 -2.09
CA VAL A 93 -0.91 23.66 -2.85
C VAL A 93 -0.51 23.98 -4.29
N ILE A 94 -0.30 22.92 -5.06
CA ILE A 94 0.11 22.98 -6.47
C ILE A 94 -1.11 22.63 -7.34
N PRO A 95 -1.52 23.50 -8.28
CA PRO A 95 -2.60 23.21 -9.20
C PRO A 95 -2.31 21.98 -10.07
N VAL A 96 -3.33 21.15 -10.33
CA VAL A 96 -3.18 19.90 -11.08
C VAL A 96 -2.59 20.12 -12.49
N TYR A 97 -2.95 21.23 -13.15
CA TYR A 97 -2.44 21.56 -14.48
C TYR A 97 -0.95 21.97 -14.50
N ASP A 98 -0.37 22.31 -13.34
CA ASP A 98 1.06 22.63 -13.23
C ASP A 98 1.92 21.36 -13.03
N ILE A 99 1.33 20.28 -12.53
CA ILE A 99 2.05 19.05 -12.14
C ILE A 99 2.81 18.46 -13.33
N ALA A 100 2.14 18.26 -14.48
CA ALA A 100 2.76 17.67 -15.66
C ALA A 100 3.99 18.46 -16.12
N ARG A 101 3.91 19.80 -16.07
CA ARG A 101 5.03 20.67 -16.44
C ARG A 101 6.20 20.60 -15.45
N LEU A 102 5.93 20.41 -14.16
CA LEU A 102 6.97 20.22 -13.15
C LEU A 102 7.65 18.86 -13.32
N GLU A 103 6.88 17.82 -13.62
CA GLU A 103 7.42 16.47 -13.90
C GLU A 103 8.29 16.48 -15.16
N GLU A 104 7.85 17.13 -16.25
CA GLU A 104 8.68 17.36 -17.45
C GLU A 104 9.96 18.18 -17.19
N ALA A 105 9.94 19.04 -16.17
CA ALA A 105 11.09 19.86 -15.78
C ALA A 105 12.07 19.11 -14.85
N GLY A 106 11.85 17.82 -14.58
CA GLY A 106 12.75 16.98 -13.79
C GLY A 106 12.39 16.87 -12.30
N VAL A 107 11.19 17.31 -11.89
CA VAL A 107 10.67 17.00 -10.55
C VAL A 107 10.00 15.62 -10.60
N GLU A 108 10.61 14.62 -9.98
CA GLU A 108 10.18 13.22 -10.05
C GLU A 108 8.71 13.02 -9.65
N LYS A 109 8.25 13.70 -8.58
CA LYS A 109 6.85 13.61 -8.15
C LYS A 109 6.35 14.82 -7.39
N ILE A 110 5.07 15.14 -7.59
CA ILE A 110 4.34 16.16 -6.82
C ILE A 110 3.31 15.52 -5.88
N PHE A 111 3.36 15.90 -4.60
CA PHE A 111 2.41 15.51 -3.56
C PHE A 111 1.55 16.70 -3.11
N THR A 112 0.24 16.60 -3.30
CA THR A 112 -0.73 17.66 -2.97
C THR A 112 -1.36 17.42 -1.59
N PRO A 113 -2.09 18.41 -1.01
CA PRO A 113 -2.70 18.26 0.30
C PRO A 113 -3.66 17.07 0.36
N GLY A 114 -3.61 16.32 1.46
CA GLY A 114 -4.39 15.09 1.64
C GLY A 114 -3.63 13.82 1.27
N THR A 115 -2.47 13.92 0.63
CA THR A 115 -1.59 12.76 0.43
C THR A 115 -1.17 12.17 1.79
N PRO A 116 -1.39 10.87 2.04
CA PRO A 116 -0.90 10.23 3.26
C PRO A 116 0.62 10.32 3.37
N THR A 117 1.14 10.76 4.50
CA THR A 117 2.59 10.97 4.68
C THR A 117 3.40 9.68 4.53
N GLY A 118 2.85 8.54 4.96
CA GLY A 118 3.51 7.25 4.76
C GLY A 118 3.57 6.79 3.30
N LEU A 119 2.68 7.29 2.42
CA LEU A 119 2.79 7.06 0.97
C LEU A 119 3.98 7.85 0.41
N ILE A 120 4.20 9.08 0.87
CA ILE A 120 5.36 9.89 0.48
C ILE A 120 6.66 9.19 0.92
N ALA A 121 6.71 8.69 2.16
CA ALA A 121 7.86 7.95 2.66
C ALA A 121 8.13 6.68 1.84
N SER A 122 7.07 5.91 1.55
CA SER A 122 7.19 4.68 0.75
C SER A 122 7.69 4.98 -0.68
N TYR A 123 7.18 6.05 -1.29
CA TYR A 123 7.62 6.48 -2.62
C TYR A 123 9.10 6.87 -2.65
N ILE A 124 9.55 7.67 -1.67
CA ILE A 124 10.97 8.04 -1.55
C ILE A 124 11.84 6.79 -1.40
N GLU A 125 11.44 5.87 -0.53
CA GLU A 125 12.17 4.62 -0.31
C GLU A 125 12.29 3.81 -1.61
N GLU A 126 11.21 3.69 -2.38
CA GLU A 126 11.19 3.00 -3.66
C GLU A 126 12.10 3.65 -4.70
N SER A 127 11.97 4.97 -4.89
CA SER A 127 12.74 5.71 -5.90
C SER A 127 14.24 5.66 -5.64
N VAL A 128 14.65 5.77 -4.37
CA VAL A 128 16.06 5.71 -3.98
C VAL A 128 16.62 4.29 -4.17
N LYS A 129 15.90 3.26 -3.68
CA LYS A 129 16.30 1.85 -3.86
C LYS A 129 16.45 1.49 -5.34
N ALA A 130 15.48 1.89 -6.17
CA ALA A 130 15.52 1.65 -7.61
C ALA A 130 16.75 2.29 -8.26
N ARG A 131 17.11 3.54 -7.89
CA ARG A 131 18.32 4.21 -8.39
C ARG A 131 19.62 3.56 -7.90
N ARG A 132 19.63 3.00 -6.69
CA ARG A 132 20.75 2.21 -6.15
C ARG A 132 20.87 0.81 -6.77
N GLY A 133 19.94 0.41 -7.64
CA GLY A 133 19.90 -0.94 -8.21
C GLY A 133 19.54 -2.01 -7.18
N GLU A 134 18.93 -1.62 -6.06
CA GLU A 134 18.45 -2.52 -5.02
C GLU A 134 17.07 -3.07 -5.43
N GLU A 135 16.77 -4.33 -5.10
CA GLU A 135 15.42 -4.86 -5.32
C GLU A 135 14.40 -4.07 -4.50
N THR A 136 13.47 -3.40 -5.19
CA THR A 136 12.29 -2.77 -4.59
C THR A 136 11.20 -3.83 -4.44
N ARG A 137 10.88 -4.21 -3.20
CA ARG A 137 9.74 -5.10 -2.89
C ARG A 137 8.63 -4.37 -2.13
N LEU A 138 8.34 -3.13 -2.51
CA LEU A 138 7.09 -2.49 -2.09
C LEU A 138 5.96 -3.10 -2.90
N PHE A 139 5.08 -3.83 -2.20
CA PHE A 139 3.90 -4.48 -2.76
C PHE A 139 4.17 -5.37 -3.97
N GLN A 140 4.74 -6.56 -3.73
CA GLN A 140 4.75 -7.60 -4.75
C GLN A 140 3.35 -7.81 -5.32
N LYS A 141 3.28 -7.94 -6.66
CA LYS A 141 2.03 -8.21 -7.36
C LYS A 141 1.44 -9.51 -6.79
N PRO A 142 0.17 -9.50 -6.35
CA PRO A 142 -0.47 -10.73 -5.88
C PRO A 142 -0.44 -11.85 -6.93
N ARG A 143 -0.34 -13.09 -6.46
CA ARG A 143 -0.30 -14.28 -7.34
C ARG A 143 -1.62 -14.50 -8.07
N GLY A 144 -2.73 -13.99 -7.53
CA GLY A 144 -4.03 -14.05 -8.15
C GLY A 144 -5.15 -13.98 -7.10
N VAL A 145 -6.35 -14.38 -7.53
CA VAL A 145 -7.47 -14.66 -6.63
C VAL A 145 -7.24 -16.04 -6.01
N ASP A 146 -7.32 -16.12 -4.69
CA ASP A 146 -7.21 -17.38 -3.95
C ASP A 146 -8.56 -18.10 -3.91
N HIS A 147 -9.55 -17.42 -3.33
CA HIS A 147 -10.90 -17.92 -3.19
C HIS A 147 -11.94 -16.79 -3.17
N ILE A 148 -13.21 -17.19 -3.31
CA ILE A 148 -14.37 -16.30 -3.17
C ILE A 148 -15.27 -16.90 -2.09
N GLY A 149 -15.44 -16.16 -1.00
CA GLY A 149 -16.34 -16.53 0.08
C GLY A 149 -17.79 -16.18 -0.25
N ILE A 150 -18.68 -17.14 -0.09
CA ILE A 150 -20.12 -17.02 -0.34
C ILE A 150 -20.85 -17.39 0.94
N ALA A 151 -21.48 -16.40 1.59
CA ALA A 151 -22.31 -16.63 2.76
C ALA A 151 -23.59 -17.37 2.36
N VAL A 152 -23.83 -18.52 2.99
CA VAL A 152 -25.00 -19.38 2.77
C VAL A 152 -25.66 -19.73 4.09
N THR A 153 -26.97 -20.00 4.05
CA THR A 153 -27.71 -20.48 5.22
C THR A 153 -27.55 -21.98 5.45
N SER A 154 -27.21 -22.73 4.40
CA SER A 154 -26.94 -24.17 4.43
C SER A 154 -25.95 -24.52 3.31
N ILE A 155 -24.80 -25.09 3.68
CA ILE A 155 -23.82 -25.66 2.76
C ILE A 155 -24.46 -26.77 1.94
N ASP A 156 -25.25 -27.64 2.56
CA ASP A 156 -25.82 -28.81 1.89
C ASP A 156 -26.79 -28.39 0.76
N GLU A 157 -27.64 -27.39 1.02
CA GLU A 157 -28.56 -26.85 0.01
C GLU A 157 -27.81 -26.12 -1.11
N ALA A 158 -26.86 -25.25 -0.75
CA ALA A 158 -26.11 -24.48 -1.73
C ALA A 158 -25.20 -25.38 -2.59
N ALA A 159 -24.50 -26.34 -1.99
CA ALA A 159 -23.61 -27.26 -2.69
C ALA A 159 -24.37 -28.15 -3.68
N SER A 160 -25.61 -28.54 -3.36
CA SER A 160 -26.46 -29.29 -4.29
C SER A 160 -26.67 -28.56 -5.61
N PHE A 161 -26.85 -27.24 -5.57
CA PHE A 161 -26.98 -26.39 -6.77
C PHE A 161 -25.69 -26.39 -7.60
N TYR A 162 -24.53 -26.13 -6.96
CA TYR A 162 -23.23 -26.11 -7.63
C TYR A 162 -22.87 -27.46 -8.24
N ARG A 163 -23.11 -28.54 -7.52
CA ARG A 163 -22.89 -29.90 -8.00
C ARG A 163 -23.76 -30.22 -9.21
N SER A 164 -25.07 -29.94 -9.14
CA SER A 164 -26.02 -30.34 -10.17
C SER A 164 -25.89 -29.56 -11.47
N HIS A 165 -25.53 -28.28 -11.40
CA HIS A 165 -25.54 -27.38 -12.57
C HIS A 165 -24.14 -27.05 -13.10
N PHE A 166 -23.12 -27.09 -12.23
CA PHE A 166 -21.74 -26.72 -12.57
C PHE A 166 -20.75 -27.87 -12.39
N GLN A 167 -21.18 -29.03 -11.88
CA GLN A 167 -20.34 -30.20 -11.62
C GLN A 167 -19.16 -29.89 -10.69
N LEU A 168 -19.41 -29.01 -9.71
CA LEU A 168 -18.45 -28.71 -8.64
C LEU A 168 -18.80 -29.54 -7.40
N ASP A 169 -17.94 -30.48 -7.06
CA ASP A 169 -18.07 -31.26 -5.83
C ASP A 169 -17.35 -30.57 -4.66
N ILE A 170 -17.84 -30.81 -3.44
CA ILE A 170 -17.14 -30.42 -2.22
C ILE A 170 -15.87 -31.25 -2.10
N GLN A 171 -14.73 -30.60 -2.00
CA GLN A 171 -13.45 -31.26 -1.72
C GLN A 171 -13.29 -31.56 -0.23
N ASP A 172 -13.61 -30.60 0.62
CA ASP A 172 -13.51 -30.73 2.08
C ASP A 172 -14.49 -29.80 2.79
N VAL A 173 -14.76 -30.08 4.07
CA VAL A 173 -15.55 -29.24 4.96
C VAL A 173 -14.85 -29.10 6.31
N VAL A 174 -14.55 -27.86 6.68
CA VAL A 174 -13.86 -27.55 7.93
C VAL A 174 -14.72 -26.65 8.80
N GLU A 175 -14.82 -26.97 10.09
CA GLU A 175 -15.39 -26.07 11.09
C GLU A 175 -14.27 -25.21 11.70
N VAL A 176 -14.52 -23.91 11.80
CA VAL A 176 -13.65 -22.94 12.45
C VAL A 176 -14.43 -22.27 13.59
N PRO A 177 -14.56 -22.94 14.75
CA PRO A 177 -15.42 -22.45 15.84
C PRO A 177 -15.03 -21.07 16.36
N GLU A 178 -13.72 -20.75 16.37
CA GLU A 178 -13.20 -19.44 16.78
C GLU A 178 -13.70 -18.29 15.90
N GLN A 179 -13.99 -18.58 14.62
CA GLN A 179 -14.58 -17.63 13.67
C GLN A 179 -16.10 -17.80 13.54
N GLY A 180 -16.68 -18.81 14.19
CA GLY A 180 -18.12 -19.10 14.14
C GLY A 180 -18.60 -19.47 12.74
N VAL A 181 -17.82 -20.24 11.98
CA VAL A 181 -18.17 -20.60 10.60
C VAL A 181 -17.78 -22.05 10.27
N ARG A 182 -18.61 -22.71 9.46
CA ARG A 182 -18.31 -23.96 8.77
C ARG A 182 -18.09 -23.62 7.31
N VAL A 183 -17.02 -24.12 6.71
CA VAL A 183 -16.56 -23.76 5.36
C VAL A 183 -16.50 -25.01 4.51
N ALA A 184 -17.19 -25.01 3.36
CA ALA A 184 -17.04 -26.04 2.34
C ALA A 184 -16.29 -25.50 1.12
N PHE A 185 -15.31 -26.26 0.64
CA PHE A 185 -14.42 -25.86 -0.44
C PHE A 185 -14.81 -26.53 -1.75
N LEU A 186 -15.12 -25.73 -2.78
CA LEU A 186 -15.48 -26.20 -4.12
C LEU A 186 -14.45 -25.66 -5.13
N PRO A 187 -13.46 -26.48 -5.55
CA PRO A 187 -12.42 -26.06 -6.49
C PRO A 187 -12.99 -25.67 -7.86
N LEU A 188 -12.52 -24.55 -8.43
CA LEU A 188 -12.92 -24.04 -9.74
C LEU A 188 -11.69 -23.49 -10.49
N GLY A 189 -10.96 -24.36 -11.18
CA GLY A 189 -9.73 -23.99 -11.88
C GLY A 189 -8.66 -23.52 -10.89
N SER A 190 -8.21 -22.27 -11.01
CA SER A 190 -7.21 -21.69 -10.11
C SER A 190 -7.79 -20.99 -8.88
N VAL A 191 -9.12 -21.00 -8.71
CA VAL A 191 -9.84 -20.32 -7.63
C VAL A 191 -10.69 -21.35 -6.88
N THR A 192 -10.87 -21.17 -5.58
CA THR A 192 -11.83 -21.96 -4.79
C THR A 192 -13.09 -21.16 -4.50
N LEU A 193 -14.28 -21.75 -4.64
CA LEU A 193 -15.50 -21.20 -4.05
C LEU A 193 -15.63 -21.73 -2.63
N GLU A 194 -15.74 -20.84 -1.66
CA GLU A 194 -15.91 -21.20 -0.25
C GLU A 194 -17.34 -20.89 0.19
N LEU A 195 -18.10 -21.93 0.51
CA LEU A 195 -19.44 -21.77 1.07
C LEU A 195 -19.33 -21.62 2.58
N LEU A 196 -19.74 -20.47 3.09
CA LEU A 196 -19.63 -20.06 4.48
C LEU A 196 -20.99 -20.21 5.18
N GLU A 197 -21.14 -21.24 6.00
CA GLU A 197 -22.32 -21.45 6.84
C GLU A 197 -22.03 -20.99 8.28
N PRO A 198 -22.86 -20.12 8.88
CA PRO A 198 -22.60 -19.61 10.22
C PRO A 198 -22.81 -20.69 11.29
N LEU A 199 -21.85 -20.80 12.22
CA LEU A 199 -21.99 -21.57 13.44
C LEU A 199 -22.59 -20.69 14.56
N GLY A 200 -23.92 -20.59 14.57
CA GLY A 200 -24.68 -19.89 15.60
C GLY A 200 -24.85 -18.37 15.38
N GLU A 201 -25.70 -17.77 16.21
CA GLU A 201 -26.19 -16.39 16.03
C GLU A 201 -25.11 -15.30 16.16
N ASN A 202 -24.01 -15.60 16.85
CA ASN A 202 -22.93 -14.63 17.07
C ASN A 202 -21.92 -14.57 15.90
N SER A 203 -22.03 -15.47 14.92
CA SER A 203 -21.16 -15.55 13.76
C SER A 203 -21.12 -14.23 12.98
N PRO A 204 -19.93 -13.74 12.56
CA PRO A 204 -19.83 -12.61 11.63
C PRO A 204 -20.59 -12.86 10.32
N VAL A 205 -20.61 -14.10 9.84
CA VAL A 205 -21.34 -14.51 8.62
C VAL A 205 -22.85 -14.44 8.86
N GLN A 206 -23.34 -14.84 10.04
CA GLN A 206 -24.76 -14.69 10.37
C GLN A 206 -25.18 -13.21 10.34
N LYS A 207 -24.39 -12.33 10.96
CA LYS A 207 -24.65 -10.88 10.95
C LYS A 207 -24.65 -10.29 9.53
N PHE A 208 -23.82 -10.82 8.64
CA PHE A 208 -23.84 -10.44 7.23
C PHE A 208 -25.15 -10.87 6.57
N ILE A 209 -25.56 -12.12 6.74
CA ILE A 209 -26.80 -12.67 6.17
C ILE A 209 -28.02 -11.89 6.68
N ASP A 210 -28.09 -11.57 7.97
CA ASP A 210 -29.20 -10.81 8.54
C ASP A 210 -29.33 -9.40 7.93
N LYS A 211 -28.19 -8.80 7.58
CA LYS A 211 -28.14 -7.43 7.05
C LYS A 211 -28.29 -7.34 5.54
N LYS A 212 -27.76 -8.31 4.79
CA LYS A 212 -27.62 -8.25 3.33
C LYS A 212 -28.24 -9.43 2.59
N GLY A 213 -28.66 -10.48 3.30
CA GLY A 213 -29.01 -11.78 2.74
C GLY A 213 -27.78 -12.64 2.42
N PRO A 214 -27.98 -13.92 2.07
CA PRO A 214 -26.91 -14.79 1.58
C PRO A 214 -26.35 -14.27 0.24
N GLY A 215 -25.08 -14.55 -0.04
CA GLY A 215 -24.41 -14.10 -1.27
C GLY A 215 -22.91 -13.89 -1.10
N LEU A 216 -22.29 -13.19 -2.06
CA LEU A 216 -20.85 -12.89 -2.05
C LEU A 216 -20.44 -12.12 -0.79
N HIS A 217 -19.53 -12.70 -0.01
CA HIS A 217 -19.11 -12.18 1.28
C HIS A 217 -17.76 -11.45 1.19
N HIS A 218 -16.73 -12.09 0.63
CA HIS A 218 -15.40 -11.51 0.46
C HIS A 218 -14.71 -12.03 -0.81
N LEU A 219 -13.65 -11.34 -1.22
CA LEU A 219 -12.69 -11.80 -2.23
C LEU A 219 -11.32 -11.97 -1.57
N ALA A 220 -10.73 -13.15 -1.71
CA ALA A 220 -9.41 -13.44 -1.18
C ALA A 220 -8.32 -13.34 -2.26
N ILE A 221 -7.22 -12.70 -1.91
CA ILE A 221 -6.10 -12.40 -2.79
C ILE A 221 -4.83 -13.06 -2.25
N ALA A 222 -4.20 -13.89 -3.09
CA ALA A 222 -2.99 -14.61 -2.71
C ALA A 222 -1.76 -13.69 -2.75
N VAL A 223 -1.04 -13.59 -1.63
CA VAL A 223 0.20 -12.81 -1.45
C VAL A 223 1.36 -13.73 -1.02
N GLU A 224 2.60 -13.25 -1.14
CA GLU A 224 3.82 -14.02 -0.77
C GLU A 224 4.28 -13.78 0.67
N ASP A 225 4.32 -12.52 1.12
CA ASP A 225 4.67 -12.14 2.49
C ASP A 225 3.55 -11.26 3.06
N LEU A 226 2.66 -11.87 3.84
CA LEU A 226 1.49 -11.21 4.40
C LEU A 226 1.87 -10.18 5.46
N GLN A 227 2.86 -10.48 6.31
CA GLN A 227 3.26 -9.59 7.40
C GLN A 227 3.86 -8.29 6.87
N ASP A 228 4.76 -8.39 5.89
CA ASP A 228 5.33 -7.24 5.20
C ASP A 228 4.25 -6.46 4.44
N ARG A 229 3.35 -7.17 3.72
CA ARG A 229 2.23 -6.56 3.00
C ARG A 229 1.33 -5.72 3.93
N LEU A 230 0.95 -6.26 5.09
CA LEU A 230 0.14 -5.56 6.09
C LEU A 230 0.87 -4.34 6.67
N THR A 231 2.17 -4.49 6.95
CA THR A 231 3.02 -3.40 7.47
C THR A 231 3.06 -2.24 6.48
N GLN A 232 3.31 -2.53 5.21
CA GLN A 232 3.34 -1.53 4.14
C GLN A 232 1.96 -0.89 3.92
N MET A 233 0.89 -1.67 3.93
CA MET A 233 -0.48 -1.17 3.82
C MET A 233 -0.84 -0.23 4.97
N LYS A 234 -0.52 -0.60 6.22
CA LYS A 234 -0.76 0.23 7.42
C LYS A 234 0.00 1.56 7.32
N ARG A 235 1.28 1.51 6.92
CA ARG A 235 2.10 2.72 6.67
C ARG A 235 1.47 3.61 5.60
N SER A 236 0.90 3.04 4.55
CA SER A 236 0.20 3.78 3.49
C SER A 236 -1.19 4.33 3.89
N GLY A 237 -1.65 4.06 5.11
CA GLY A 237 -2.92 4.56 5.64
C GLY A 237 -4.14 3.67 5.37
N VAL A 238 -3.93 2.43 4.92
CA VAL A 238 -5.02 1.44 4.78
C VAL A 238 -5.51 1.02 6.15
N GLN A 239 -6.83 1.04 6.36
CA GLN A 239 -7.46 0.50 7.55
C GLN A 239 -7.51 -1.03 7.44
N LEU A 240 -6.84 -1.70 8.38
CA LEU A 240 -6.86 -3.15 8.51
C LEU A 240 -7.99 -3.56 9.47
N ILE A 241 -8.62 -4.70 9.23
CA ILE A 241 -9.42 -5.37 10.28
C ILE A 241 -8.46 -6.16 11.17
N ASP A 242 -7.55 -6.89 10.54
CA ASP A 242 -6.53 -7.68 11.22
C ASP A 242 -5.17 -7.01 11.09
N GLU A 243 -4.61 -6.53 12.21
CA GLU A 243 -3.28 -5.91 12.21
C GLU A 243 -2.14 -6.94 12.14
N GLU A 244 -2.42 -8.18 12.52
CA GLU A 244 -1.51 -9.33 12.47
C GLU A 244 -2.21 -10.50 11.76
N PRO A 245 -1.47 -11.36 11.02
CA PRO A 245 -1.99 -12.56 10.41
C PRO A 245 -2.70 -13.48 11.42
N LYS A 246 -3.80 -14.09 10.98
CA LYS A 246 -4.55 -15.12 11.71
C LYS A 246 -4.55 -16.42 10.93
N THR A 247 -4.89 -17.52 11.58
CA THR A 247 -5.05 -18.82 10.92
C THR A 247 -6.41 -18.90 10.23
N GLY A 248 -6.41 -19.12 8.91
CA GLY A 248 -7.61 -19.34 8.10
C GLY A 248 -8.11 -20.79 8.14
N ALA A 249 -9.22 -21.07 7.43
CA ALA A 249 -9.90 -22.36 7.48
C ALA A 249 -9.04 -23.54 6.98
N GLN A 250 -8.12 -23.31 6.04
CA GLN A 250 -7.16 -24.31 5.57
C GLN A 250 -5.79 -24.24 6.28
N GLY A 251 -5.69 -23.54 7.42
CA GLY A 251 -4.44 -23.41 8.18
C GLY A 251 -3.44 -22.39 7.63
N HIS A 252 -3.75 -21.74 6.50
CA HIS A 252 -2.92 -20.68 5.93
C HIS A 252 -3.06 -19.35 6.72
N PRO A 253 -2.00 -18.53 6.82
CA PRO A 253 -2.10 -17.17 7.32
C PRO A 253 -3.02 -16.30 6.46
N ILE A 254 -3.94 -15.60 7.11
CA ILE A 254 -4.91 -14.71 6.48
C ILE A 254 -5.03 -13.38 7.23
N ALA A 255 -5.48 -12.33 6.55
CA ALA A 255 -5.87 -11.06 7.20
C ALA A 255 -6.89 -10.30 6.36
N PHE A 256 -7.89 -9.70 7.01
CA PHE A 256 -8.90 -8.88 6.35
C PHE A 256 -8.57 -7.39 6.35
N LEU A 257 -8.88 -6.74 5.23
CA LEU A 257 -8.84 -5.29 5.07
C LEU A 257 -10.22 -4.68 5.33
N HIS A 258 -10.25 -3.51 5.97
CA HIS A 258 -11.52 -2.86 6.28
C HIS A 258 -12.18 -2.30 5.00
N PRO A 259 -13.47 -2.60 4.72
CA PRO A 259 -14.17 -2.17 3.49
C PRO A 259 -14.11 -0.67 3.17
N LYS A 260 -13.90 0.18 4.19
CA LYS A 260 -13.71 1.64 4.01
C LYS A 260 -12.47 1.98 3.18
N SER A 261 -11.40 1.20 3.26
CA SER A 261 -10.16 1.42 2.50
C SER A 261 -10.17 0.73 1.13
N THR A 262 -11.13 -0.15 0.88
CA THR A 262 -11.22 -1.01 -0.31
C THR A 262 -12.52 -0.76 -1.08
N HIS A 263 -13.05 0.46 -1.02
CA HIS A 263 -14.22 0.92 -1.78
C HIS A 263 -15.47 0.04 -1.59
N GLY A 264 -15.69 -0.42 -0.37
CA GLY A 264 -16.86 -1.23 0.02
C GLY A 264 -16.68 -2.74 -0.13
N SER A 265 -15.56 -3.21 -0.71
CA SER A 265 -15.27 -4.63 -0.88
C SER A 265 -14.58 -5.20 0.37
N LEU A 266 -15.06 -6.31 0.92
CA LEU A 266 -14.32 -7.02 1.95
C LEU A 266 -13.23 -7.84 1.26
N LEU A 267 -11.97 -7.47 1.48
CA LEU A 267 -10.81 -8.16 0.91
C LEU A 267 -10.09 -8.95 2.00
N GLU A 268 -9.77 -10.19 1.68
CA GLU A 268 -8.89 -11.06 2.46
C GLU A 268 -7.55 -11.19 1.74
N LEU A 269 -6.46 -11.15 2.48
CA LEU A 269 -5.13 -11.48 1.99
C LEU A 269 -4.76 -12.85 2.53
N VAL A 270 -4.27 -13.74 1.66
CA VAL A 270 -3.93 -15.13 2.00
C VAL A 270 -2.50 -15.40 1.62
N GLU A 271 -1.70 -15.90 2.56
CA GLU A 271 -0.35 -16.41 2.27
C GLU A 271 -0.38 -17.93 2.22
N ARG A 272 -0.48 -18.51 1.02
CA ARG A 272 -0.29 -19.95 0.87
C ARG A 272 1.18 -20.28 1.02
N LYS A 273 1.50 -21.09 2.03
CA LYS A 273 2.79 -21.79 2.11
C LYS A 273 2.82 -22.81 0.97
N ASP A 274 3.76 -22.66 0.05
CA ASP A 274 3.87 -23.59 -1.09
C ASP A 274 4.10 -25.02 -0.57
N GLU A 275 3.16 -25.93 -0.85
CA GLU A 275 3.36 -27.38 -0.64
C GLU A 275 4.10 -28.03 -1.83
N SER A 276 4.57 -27.26 -2.81
CA SER A 276 5.22 -27.76 -4.03
C SER A 276 6.72 -27.47 -4.11
N ALA A 277 7.45 -27.71 -3.01
CA ALA A 277 8.91 -27.76 -3.01
C ALA A 277 9.49 -29.14 -2.60
N ASP A 278 8.64 -30.13 -2.30
CA ASP A 278 9.07 -31.52 -2.17
C ASP A 278 8.85 -32.25 -3.50
N GLY A 279 9.95 -32.37 -4.23
CA GLY A 279 10.01 -33.04 -5.52
C GLY A 279 9.54 -34.50 -5.44
N HIS A 280 8.54 -34.81 -6.25
CA HIS A 280 8.42 -36.16 -6.78
C HIS A 280 9.35 -36.27 -7.99
N VAL A 281 10.54 -36.84 -7.75
CA VAL A 281 11.37 -37.52 -8.74
C VAL A 281 10.78 -38.90 -9.02
#